data_AF-A0A0F9HB44-F1
#
_entry.id   AF-A0A0F9HB44-F1
#
_cell.length_a   1.000
_cell.length_b   1.000
_cell.length_c   1.000
_cell.angle_alpha   90.00
_cell.angle_beta   90.00
_cell.angle_gamma   90.00
#
_symmetry.space_group_name_H-M   'P 1'
#
loop_
_entity.id
_entity.type
_entity.pdbx_description
1 polymer ?
#
loop_
_entity_poly.entity_id
_entity_poly.type
_entity_poly.pdbx_seq_one_letter_code
_entity_poly.pdbx_strand_id
1 'polypeptide(L)'
;DFDLWPLNDWPKIEVRVTRYGNFAFPRETEAYVSIAGVWGYGDGTSDPWEVTVVTGTVATAGGKTLTLSAEDTVQAGNTIRMGTEDCYVSEVTTDDSKEATIEREVNGTTAAAHTTAAISIAQYPSQIGAATIEFATRFFKQLGGEVFESEGLGDYRYKRFSSANQRDRDMRLISGFRRYL
;
A
#
# COMPACT_ATOMS: atom_id res chain seq x y z
N ASP A 1 16.04 3.77 24.07
CA ASP A 1 16.70 3.62 22.77
C ASP A 1 16.09 2.45 22.03
N PHE A 2 15.96 2.60 20.72
CA PHE A 2 15.34 1.61 19.85
C PHE A 2 16.10 1.49 18.53
N ASP A 3 16.07 0.30 17.94
CA ASP A 3 16.53 0.02 16.60
C ASP A 3 15.34 -0.21 15.68
N LEU A 4 15.46 0.24 14.43
CA LEU A 4 14.49 -0.04 13.38
C LEU A 4 14.97 -1.21 12.54
N TRP A 5 14.12 -2.22 12.41
CA TRP A 5 14.40 -3.46 11.69
C TRP A 5 13.65 -3.53 10.37
N PRO A 6 14.27 -4.11 9.32
CA PRO A 6 15.63 -4.67 9.29
C PRO A 6 16.74 -3.59 9.33
N LEU A 7 17.89 -3.87 9.98
CA LEU A 7 18.92 -2.85 10.24
C LEU A 7 19.44 -2.17 8.95
N ASN A 8 19.70 -2.96 7.90
CA ASN A 8 20.31 -2.49 6.64
C ASN A 8 19.39 -2.60 5.43
N ASP A 9 18.08 -2.71 5.63
CA ASP A 9 17.12 -2.86 4.53
C ASP A 9 15.83 -2.07 4.80
N TRP A 10 14.98 -1.95 3.80
CA TRP A 10 13.74 -1.18 3.84
C TRP A 10 12.59 -1.92 3.16
N PRO A 11 11.34 -1.65 3.57
CA PRO A 11 10.89 -0.72 4.61
C PRO A 11 11.23 -1.20 6.03
N LYS A 12 11.28 -0.28 7.00
CA LYS A 12 11.34 -0.68 8.42
C LYS A 12 9.97 -1.19 8.83
N ILE A 13 9.95 -2.43 9.31
CA ILE A 13 8.73 -3.16 9.65
C ILE A 13 8.59 -3.40 11.15
N GLU A 14 9.66 -3.18 11.92
CA GLU A 14 9.67 -3.47 13.34
C GLU A 14 10.51 -2.46 14.11
N VAL A 15 10.01 -2.08 15.30
CA VAL A 15 10.77 -1.34 16.31
C VAL A 15 11.20 -2.31 17.38
N ARG A 16 12.50 -2.40 17.63
CA ARG A 16 13.02 -3.19 18.75
C ARG A 16 13.68 -2.31 19.78
N VAL A 17 13.42 -2.61 21.04
CA VAL A 17 14.12 -1.97 22.16
C VAL A 17 15.54 -2.50 22.21
N THR A 18 16.53 -1.61 22.24
CA THR A 18 17.93 -2.04 22.33
C THR A 18 18.24 -2.47 23.76
N ARG A 19 18.93 -3.60 23.94
CA ARG A 19 19.34 -4.07 25.27
C ARG A 19 20.42 -3.18 25.93
N TYR A 20 21.11 -2.38 25.14
CA TYR A 20 22.24 -1.54 25.58
C TYR A 20 21.91 -0.04 25.54
N GLY A 21 20.62 0.32 25.52
CA GLY A 21 20.18 1.70 25.53
C GLY A 21 20.23 2.34 26.91
N ASN A 22 20.41 3.66 26.95
CA ASN A 22 20.27 4.47 28.17
C ASN A 22 18.80 4.59 28.61
N PHE A 23 17.86 4.38 27.69
CA PHE A 23 16.42 4.45 27.94
C PHE A 23 15.74 3.13 27.57
N ALA A 24 14.82 2.66 28.43
CA ALA A 24 14.00 1.48 28.20
C ALA A 24 12.52 1.87 28.19
N PHE A 25 11.66 1.08 27.52
CA PHE A 25 10.22 1.27 27.65
C PHE A 25 9.77 0.92 29.08
N PRO A 26 8.93 1.76 29.70
CA PRO A 26 8.42 1.50 31.04
C PRO A 26 7.57 0.22 31.07
N ARG A 27 7.88 -0.67 32.01
CA ARG A 27 7.40 -2.07 32.09
C ARG A 27 5.90 -2.21 32.39
N GLU A 28 5.22 -1.15 32.82
CA GLU A 28 3.87 -1.21 33.41
C GLU A 28 2.90 -0.19 32.81
N THR A 29 3.19 0.28 31.60
CA THR A 29 2.42 1.35 30.95
C THR A 29 2.21 1.02 29.48
N GLU A 30 1.31 0.08 29.22
CA GLU A 30 0.93 -0.37 27.86
C GLU A 30 0.31 0.75 27.00
N ALA A 31 -0.01 1.91 27.58
CA ALA A 31 -0.79 2.98 26.92
C ALA A 31 -0.07 4.34 26.71
N TYR A 32 1.23 4.48 26.99
CA TYR A 32 1.91 5.80 26.96
C TYR A 32 2.86 6.03 25.78
N VAL A 33 3.10 5.02 24.95
CA VAL A 33 4.05 5.13 23.84
C VAL A 33 3.26 5.22 22.54
N SER A 34 3.15 6.43 22.00
CA SER A 34 2.71 6.65 20.63
C SER A 34 3.93 6.73 19.73
N ILE A 35 3.94 5.93 18.67
CA ILE A 35 4.95 6.04 17.63
C ILE A 35 4.39 6.95 16.55
N ALA A 36 4.90 8.18 16.47
CA ALA A 36 4.53 9.15 15.44
C ALA A 36 5.51 9.05 14.26
N GLY A 37 5.01 8.80 13.06
CA GLY A 37 5.83 8.70 11.85
C GLY A 37 5.14 7.90 10.74
N VAL A 38 5.78 7.84 9.57
CA VAL A 38 5.33 7.02 8.45
C VAL A 38 5.92 5.62 8.63
N TRP A 39 5.07 4.60 8.68
CA TRP A 39 5.42 3.20 8.93
C TRP A 39 5.05 2.32 7.75
N GLY A 40 5.90 1.34 7.43
CA GLY A 40 5.53 0.23 6.54
C GLY A 40 5.56 0.50 5.03
N TYR A 41 5.82 1.73 4.59
CA TYR A 41 5.84 2.10 3.17
C TYR A 41 6.99 3.07 2.90
N GLY A 42 7.97 2.64 2.10
CA GLY A 42 9.12 3.46 1.69
C GLY A 42 10.41 2.65 1.51
N ASP A 43 11.28 3.10 0.61
CA ASP A 43 12.60 2.52 0.33
C ASP A 43 13.69 3.03 1.30
N GLY A 44 13.31 3.90 2.24
CA GLY A 44 14.23 4.45 3.24
C GLY A 44 15.11 5.60 2.80
N THR A 45 15.03 5.97 1.53
CA THR A 45 15.86 6.99 0.92
C THR A 45 15.04 8.10 0.27
N SER A 46 13.74 7.89 0.08
CA SER A 46 12.83 8.87 -0.51
C SER A 46 11.48 8.92 0.22
N ASP A 47 10.84 10.11 0.15
CA ASP A 47 9.40 10.25 0.40
C ASP A 47 8.68 9.21 -0.47
N PRO A 48 7.71 8.40 0.02
CA PRO A 48 7.02 7.39 -0.79
C PRO A 48 6.13 7.99 -1.88
N TRP A 49 6.35 9.25 -2.25
CA TRP A 49 5.58 10.05 -3.18
C TRP A 49 6.49 10.49 -4.32
N GLU A 50 6.24 9.96 -5.51
CA GLU A 50 6.88 10.45 -6.72
C GLU A 50 6.16 11.72 -7.18
N VAL A 51 6.87 12.85 -7.18
CA VAL A 51 6.34 14.12 -7.68
C VAL A 51 6.15 14.02 -9.20
N THR A 52 4.93 14.28 -9.66
CA THR A 52 4.62 14.33 -11.08
C THR A 52 4.68 15.77 -11.59
N VAL A 53 4.73 15.94 -12.92
CA VAL A 53 4.57 17.26 -13.56
C VAL A 53 3.10 17.66 -13.72
N VAL A 54 2.17 16.78 -13.34
CA VAL A 54 0.74 16.98 -13.52
C VAL A 54 0.16 17.69 -12.30
N THR A 55 -0.79 18.57 -12.58
CA THR A 55 -1.57 19.26 -11.55
C THR A 55 -3.02 18.82 -11.59
N GLY A 56 -3.65 18.85 -10.42
CA GLY A 56 -5.02 18.43 -10.19
C GLY A 56 -5.88 19.57 -9.67
N THR A 57 -7.12 19.62 -10.13
CA THR A 57 -8.14 20.53 -9.59
C THR A 57 -9.34 19.72 -9.12
N VAL A 58 -9.73 19.96 -7.86
CA VAL A 58 -10.96 19.44 -7.27
C VAL A 58 -11.74 20.64 -6.72
N ALA A 59 -12.85 20.97 -7.37
CA ALA A 59 -13.55 22.24 -7.14
C ALA A 59 -14.10 22.41 -5.71
N THR A 60 -14.40 21.32 -5.01
CA THR A 60 -15.01 21.36 -3.67
C THR A 60 -14.47 20.24 -2.77
N ALA A 61 -14.58 20.41 -1.45
CA ALA A 61 -14.23 19.37 -0.48
C ALA A 61 -15.12 18.10 -0.59
N GLY A 62 -16.30 18.17 -1.20
CA GLY A 62 -17.15 17.00 -1.47
C GLY A 62 -17.01 16.43 -2.88
N GLY A 63 -16.29 17.12 -3.77
CA GLY A 63 -16.15 16.73 -5.17
C GLY A 63 -15.34 15.45 -5.32
N LYS A 64 -15.79 14.55 -6.19
CA LYS A 64 -15.11 13.28 -6.52
C LYS A 64 -14.51 13.28 -7.93
N THR A 65 -14.71 14.36 -8.67
CA THR A 65 -14.11 14.54 -9.99
C THR A 65 -12.83 15.35 -9.84
N LEU A 66 -11.73 14.77 -10.29
CA LEU A 66 -10.42 15.39 -10.39
C LEU A 66 -10.18 15.76 -11.84
N THR A 67 -9.95 17.04 -12.12
CA THR A 67 -9.50 17.49 -13.45
C THR A 67 -7.98 17.57 -13.47
N LEU A 68 -7.36 16.84 -14.39
CA LEU A 68 -5.91 16.75 -14.56
C LEU A 68 -5.42 17.73 -15.63
N SER A 69 -4.20 18.25 -15.48
CA SER A 69 -3.58 19.09 -16.52
C SER A 69 -3.11 18.30 -17.76
N ALA A 70 -2.84 17.01 -17.61
CA ALA A 70 -2.42 16.10 -18.66
C ALA A 70 -2.92 14.67 -18.39
N GLU A 71 -3.06 13.89 -19.46
CA GLU A 71 -3.52 12.50 -19.44
C GLU A 71 -2.35 11.53 -19.20
N ASP A 72 -2.67 10.24 -19.09
CA ASP A 72 -1.77 9.08 -19.00
C ASP A 72 -0.84 8.96 -17.78
N THR A 73 -0.53 10.07 -17.09
CA THR A 73 0.37 10.06 -15.92
C THR A 73 -0.31 9.48 -14.69
N VAL A 74 -1.56 9.86 -14.45
CA VAL A 74 -2.38 9.33 -13.36
C VAL A 74 -3.25 8.22 -13.95
N GLN A 75 -3.23 7.05 -13.31
CA GLN A 75 -3.96 5.87 -13.75
C GLN A 75 -4.93 5.40 -12.67
N ALA A 76 -5.98 4.70 -13.08
CA ALA A 76 -6.88 4.03 -12.15
C ALA A 76 -6.09 3.02 -11.30
N GLY A 77 -6.35 3.01 -9.99
CA GLY A 77 -5.61 2.24 -8.99
C GLY A 77 -4.49 3.00 -8.30
N ASN A 78 -4.10 4.19 -8.79
CA ASN A 78 -3.09 4.99 -8.13
C ASN A 78 -3.64 5.61 -6.84
N THR A 79 -2.81 5.63 -5.79
CA THR A 79 -3.02 6.56 -4.67
C THR A 79 -2.21 7.82 -4.97
N ILE A 80 -2.88 8.97 -4.96
CA ILE A 80 -2.28 10.27 -5.24
C ILE A 80 -2.35 11.18 -4.01
N ARG A 81 -1.40 12.11 -3.92
CA ARG A 81 -1.35 13.15 -2.91
C ARG A 81 -1.46 14.51 -3.56
N MET A 82 -2.35 15.35 -3.02
CA MET A 82 -2.54 16.75 -3.40
C MET A 82 -2.41 17.62 -2.14
N GLY A 83 -1.31 18.34 -2.02
CA GLY A 83 -0.98 19.06 -0.79
C GLY A 83 -0.81 18.11 0.40
N THR A 84 -1.75 18.15 1.35
CA THR A 84 -1.76 17.27 2.54
C THR A 84 -2.87 16.21 2.49
N GLU A 85 -3.59 16.10 1.38
CA GLU A 85 -4.67 15.13 1.21
C GLU A 85 -4.24 13.95 0.33
N ASP A 86 -4.66 12.76 0.73
CA ASP A 86 -4.46 11.52 -0.02
C ASP A 86 -5.80 11.07 -0.64
N CYS A 87 -5.78 10.79 -1.94
CA CYS A 87 -6.93 10.33 -2.71
C CYS A 87 -6.60 9.04 -3.46
N TYR A 88 -7.56 8.14 -3.58
CA TYR A 88 -7.46 6.95 -4.42
C TYR A 88 -8.17 7.19 -5.74
N VAL A 89 -7.52 6.90 -6.86
CA VAL A 89 -8.09 7.07 -8.20
C VAL A 89 -8.84 5.81 -8.58
N SER A 90 -10.16 5.86 -8.61
CA SER A 90 -10.99 4.69 -8.94
C SER A 90 -11.10 4.48 -10.45
N GLU A 91 -11.11 5.56 -11.22
CA GLU A 91 -11.27 5.55 -12.67
C GLU A 91 -10.61 6.78 -13.27
N VAL A 92 -10.08 6.65 -14.49
CA VAL A 92 -9.58 7.76 -15.30
C VAL A 92 -10.31 7.69 -16.63
N THR A 93 -10.89 8.81 -17.06
CA THR A 93 -11.58 8.85 -18.33
C THR A 93 -10.58 8.70 -19.48
N THR A 94 -11.00 8.01 -20.53
CA THR A 94 -10.19 7.82 -21.75
C THR A 94 -10.60 8.76 -22.88
N ASP A 95 -11.49 9.72 -22.58
CA ASP A 95 -11.82 10.81 -23.48
C ASP A 95 -10.95 12.03 -23.15
N ASP A 96 -10.80 12.96 -24.11
CA ASP A 96 -9.95 14.16 -23.99
C ASP A 96 -10.39 15.15 -22.87
N SER A 97 -11.27 14.72 -21.95
CA SER A 97 -11.80 15.51 -20.83
C SER A 97 -10.79 15.68 -19.69
N LYS A 98 -9.76 14.82 -19.61
CA LYS A 98 -8.74 14.82 -18.55
C LYS A 98 -9.32 14.65 -17.15
N GLU A 99 -10.40 13.89 -17.02
CA GLU A 99 -11.08 13.69 -15.75
C GLU A 99 -10.71 12.35 -15.11
N ALA A 100 -10.68 12.33 -13.79
CA ALA A 100 -10.53 11.12 -13.00
C ALA A 100 -11.55 11.12 -11.88
N THR A 101 -12.12 9.95 -11.60
CA THR A 101 -12.94 9.74 -10.41
C THR A 101 -12.05 9.35 -9.26
N ILE A 102 -12.18 10.07 -8.14
CA ILE A 102 -11.38 9.86 -6.94
C ILE A 102 -12.24 9.55 -5.72
N GLU A 103 -11.76 8.62 -4.92
CA GLU A 103 -12.13 8.44 -3.53
C GLU A 103 -11.20 9.28 -2.65
N ARG A 104 -11.75 9.90 -1.62
CA ARG A 104 -11.10 10.97 -0.87
C ARG A 104 -10.96 10.60 0.59
N GLU A 105 -10.20 11.40 1.32
CA GLU A 105 -9.98 11.20 2.77
C GLU A 105 -9.32 9.85 3.06
N VAL A 106 -8.50 9.38 2.14
CA VAL A 106 -7.81 8.09 2.29
C VAL A 106 -6.71 8.25 3.33
N ASN A 107 -6.38 7.17 4.02
CA ASN A 107 -5.33 7.11 5.04
C ASN A 107 -5.51 8.12 6.20
N GLY A 108 -6.75 8.51 6.50
CA GLY A 108 -7.07 9.42 7.60
C GLY A 108 -6.78 10.89 7.31
N THR A 109 -6.62 11.25 6.03
CA THR A 109 -6.53 12.65 5.59
C THR A 109 -7.91 13.30 5.57
N THR A 110 -7.96 14.64 5.47
CA THR A 110 -9.23 15.40 5.43
C THR A 110 -9.43 16.00 4.05
N ALA A 111 -10.66 15.95 3.54
CA ALA A 111 -10.98 16.48 2.23
C ALA A 111 -10.88 18.01 2.18
N ALA A 112 -10.09 18.53 1.23
CA ALA A 112 -10.00 19.95 0.90
C ALA A 112 -10.34 20.24 -0.57
N ALA A 113 -10.77 21.46 -0.88
CA ALA A 113 -10.80 21.89 -2.29
C ALA A 113 -9.35 22.13 -2.76
N HIS A 114 -9.03 21.70 -3.98
CA HIS A 114 -7.69 21.84 -4.56
C HIS A 114 -7.79 22.62 -5.87
N THR A 115 -6.94 23.63 -6.03
CA THR A 115 -6.87 24.40 -7.28
C THR A 115 -5.45 24.31 -7.82
N THR A 116 -5.29 23.63 -8.96
CA THR A 116 -3.98 23.45 -9.62
C THR A 116 -2.92 22.89 -8.65
N ALA A 117 -3.31 21.96 -7.78
CA ALA A 117 -2.40 21.35 -6.82
C ALA A 117 -1.44 20.41 -7.53
N ALA A 118 -0.16 20.43 -7.14
CA ALA A 118 0.80 19.44 -7.61
C ALA A 118 0.37 18.04 -7.16
N ILE A 119 0.42 17.08 -8.08
CA ILE A 119 0.09 15.69 -7.82
C ILE A 119 1.39 14.90 -7.58
N SER A 120 1.41 14.13 -6.50
CA SER A 120 2.41 13.08 -6.31
C SER A 120 1.74 11.71 -6.28
N ILE A 121 2.39 10.66 -6.78
CA ILE A 121 1.87 9.30 -6.83
C ILE A 121 2.59 8.44 -5.79
N ALA A 122 1.83 7.64 -5.05
CA ALA A 122 2.39 6.72 -4.06
C ALA A 122 3.24 5.62 -4.74
N GLN A 123 4.48 5.49 -4.30
CA GLN A 123 5.41 4.46 -4.74
C GLN A 123 5.45 3.32 -3.72
N TYR A 124 5.06 2.14 -4.17
CA TYR A 124 5.16 0.93 -3.36
C TYR A 124 6.54 0.28 -3.54
N PRO A 125 7.15 -0.27 -2.48
CA PRO A 125 8.38 -1.05 -2.59
C PRO A 125 8.27 -2.13 -3.67
N SER A 126 9.31 -2.26 -4.51
CA SER A 126 9.32 -3.19 -5.65
C SER A 126 9.04 -4.64 -5.27
N GLN A 127 9.42 -5.06 -4.06
CA GLN A 127 9.13 -6.38 -3.52
C GLN A 127 7.64 -6.62 -3.31
N ILE A 128 6.89 -5.61 -2.84
CA ILE A 128 5.44 -5.67 -2.68
C ILE A 128 4.77 -5.70 -4.05
N GLY A 129 5.24 -4.87 -4.99
CA GLY A 129 4.76 -4.90 -6.38
C GLY A 129 4.93 -6.29 -7.01
N ALA A 130 6.13 -6.88 -6.89
CA ALA A 130 6.43 -8.21 -7.40
C ALA A 130 5.59 -9.31 -6.74
N ALA A 131 5.42 -9.26 -5.42
CA ALA A 131 4.57 -10.19 -4.68
C ALA A 131 3.12 -10.10 -5.13
N THR A 132 2.56 -8.89 -5.25
CA THR A 132 1.18 -8.68 -5.71
C THR A 132 0.97 -9.21 -7.13
N ILE A 133 1.91 -8.97 -8.05
CA ILE A 133 1.86 -9.50 -9.42
C ILE A 133 1.92 -11.04 -9.41
N GLU A 134 2.78 -11.63 -8.57
CA GLU A 134 2.88 -13.07 -8.44
C GLU A 134 1.58 -13.69 -7.90
N PHE A 135 0.99 -13.09 -6.87
CA PHE A 135 -0.31 -13.52 -6.33
C PHE A 135 -1.44 -13.36 -7.35
N ALA A 136 -1.54 -12.21 -8.01
CA ALA A 136 -2.54 -11.97 -9.04
C ALA A 136 -2.42 -12.96 -10.20
N THR A 137 -1.20 -13.22 -10.67
CA THR A 137 -0.93 -14.21 -11.73
C THR A 137 -1.32 -15.61 -11.30
N ARG A 138 -1.05 -15.99 -10.04
CA ARG A 138 -1.44 -17.29 -9.49
C ARG A 138 -2.95 -17.44 -9.38
N PHE A 139 -3.64 -16.44 -8.83
CA PHE A 139 -5.10 -16.44 -8.75
C PHE A 139 -5.74 -16.48 -10.14
N PHE A 140 -5.20 -15.74 -11.11
CA PHE A 140 -5.68 -15.78 -12.49
C PHE A 140 -5.44 -17.14 -13.16
N LYS A 141 -4.27 -17.76 -12.95
CA LYS A 141 -3.99 -19.12 -13.44
C LYS A 141 -4.88 -20.18 -12.77
N GLN A 142 -5.22 -20.00 -11.50
CA GLN A 142 -6.22 -20.82 -10.81
C GLN A 142 -7.64 -20.59 -11.34
N LEU A 143 -7.93 -19.40 -11.91
CA LEU A 143 -9.22 -19.12 -12.55
C LEU A 143 -9.35 -19.81 -13.91
N GLY A 144 -8.26 -19.88 -14.69
CA GLY A 144 -8.22 -20.50 -16.02
C GLY A 144 -7.96 -22.01 -16.04
N GLY A 145 -7.44 -22.57 -14.94
CA GLY A 145 -7.28 -24.01 -14.72
C GLY A 145 -8.22 -24.46 -13.63
N GLU A 146 -9.38 -24.98 -14.01
CA GLU A 146 -10.41 -25.61 -13.18
C GLU A 146 -10.11 -25.82 -11.66
N VAL A 147 -11.02 -25.27 -10.84
CA VAL A 147 -11.56 -25.82 -9.57
C VAL A 147 -11.08 -25.16 -8.26
N PHE A 148 -12.05 -24.49 -7.63
CA PHE A 148 -12.21 -24.30 -6.20
C PHE A 148 -11.62 -25.44 -5.39
N GLU A 149 -10.48 -25.22 -4.79
CA GLU A 149 -9.74 -26.30 -4.13
C GLU A 149 -10.33 -26.67 -2.72
N SER A 150 -11.61 -26.36 -2.45
CA SER A 150 -12.59 -27.25 -1.80
C SER A 150 -13.98 -26.58 -1.73
N GLU A 151 -14.96 -27.11 -2.44
CA GLU A 151 -16.39 -26.91 -2.19
C GLU A 151 -17.00 -28.27 -1.85
N GLY A 152 -17.91 -28.30 -0.87
CA GLY A 152 -18.61 -29.53 -0.51
C GLY A 152 -19.67 -29.87 -1.54
N LEU A 153 -19.43 -30.92 -2.32
CA LEU A 153 -20.43 -31.58 -3.18
C LEU A 153 -20.54 -33.05 -2.74
N GLY A 154 -21.32 -33.28 -1.69
CA GLY A 154 -21.44 -34.60 -1.07
C GLY A 154 -20.19 -35.03 -0.29
N ASP A 155 -19.79 -36.29 -0.41
CA ASP A 155 -18.87 -36.98 0.53
C ASP A 155 -17.36 -36.95 0.16
N TYR A 156 -16.91 -36.20 -0.84
CA TYR A 156 -15.49 -36.15 -1.24
C TYR A 156 -14.79 -34.80 -0.96
N ARG A 157 -13.49 -34.85 -0.61
CA ARG A 157 -12.62 -33.68 -0.27
C ARG A 157 -11.21 -33.82 -0.87
N TYR A 158 -10.59 -32.72 -1.32
CA TYR A 158 -9.17 -32.66 -1.74
C TYR A 158 -8.45 -31.37 -1.26
N LYS A 159 -7.10 -31.33 -1.30
CA LYS A 159 -6.22 -30.36 -0.57
C LYS A 159 -5.52 -29.31 -1.47
N ARG A 160 -5.45 -28.06 -0.98
CA ARG A 160 -4.90 -26.83 -1.60
C ARG A 160 -3.39 -26.65 -1.70
N PHE A 161 -2.58 -27.34 -0.89
CA PHE A 161 -1.12 -27.15 -0.90
C PHE A 161 -0.44 -28.46 -1.22
N SER A 162 0.09 -28.60 -2.43
CA SER A 162 0.74 -29.84 -2.86
C SER A 162 2.18 -29.97 -2.38
N SER A 163 2.84 -28.88 -1.93
CA SER A 163 4.17 -28.97 -1.30
C SER A 163 4.43 -27.87 -0.27
N ALA A 164 5.12 -28.25 0.82
CA ALA A 164 5.60 -27.32 1.85
C ALA A 164 6.54 -26.23 1.27
N ASN A 165 7.30 -26.58 0.23
CA ASN A 165 8.25 -25.68 -0.42
C ASN A 165 7.58 -24.50 -1.12
N GLN A 166 6.38 -24.70 -1.66
CA GLN A 166 5.63 -23.63 -2.32
C GLN A 166 5.07 -22.64 -1.30
N ARG A 167 4.55 -23.14 -0.18
CA ARG A 167 4.15 -22.31 0.96
C ARG A 167 5.32 -21.50 1.53
N ASP A 168 6.48 -22.14 1.69
CA ASP A 168 7.66 -21.46 2.24
C ASP A 168 8.22 -20.38 1.30
N ARG A 169 8.15 -20.57 -0.02
CA ARG A 169 8.51 -19.52 -0.99
C ARG A 169 7.59 -18.31 -0.91
N ASP A 170 6.29 -18.53 -0.83
CA ASP A 170 5.29 -17.45 -0.79
C ASP A 170 5.36 -16.70 0.53
N MET A 171 5.50 -17.45 1.63
CA MET A 171 5.70 -16.87 2.93
C MET A 171 7.00 -16.10 2.99
N ARG A 172 8.08 -16.48 2.29
CA ARG A 172 9.33 -15.72 2.28
C ARG A 172 9.23 -14.35 1.59
N LEU A 173 8.32 -14.20 0.62
CA LEU A 173 8.09 -12.93 -0.08
C LEU A 173 7.31 -11.93 0.78
N ILE A 174 6.35 -12.42 1.58
CA ILE A 174 5.53 -11.55 2.46
C ILE A 174 6.09 -11.48 3.90
N SER A 175 6.84 -12.48 4.37
CA SER A 175 7.26 -12.57 5.79
C SER A 175 8.19 -11.44 6.20
N GLY A 176 8.95 -10.87 5.25
CA GLY A 176 9.74 -9.66 5.48
C GLY A 176 8.90 -8.40 5.74
N PHE A 177 7.59 -8.46 5.53
CA PHE A 177 6.63 -7.35 5.71
C PHE A 177 5.49 -7.70 6.68
N ARG A 178 5.51 -8.90 7.25
CA ARG A 178 4.48 -9.33 8.19
C ARG A 178 4.71 -8.62 9.52
N ARG A 179 3.72 -7.85 9.98
CA ARG A 179 3.69 -7.33 11.34
C ARG A 179 3.71 -8.53 12.30
N TYR A 180 4.82 -8.68 13.04
CA TYR A 180 4.83 -9.59 14.19
C TYR A 180 3.86 -9.01 15.22
N LEU A 181 2.76 -9.73 15.45
CA LEU A 181 1.86 -9.51 16.58
C LEU A 181 2.48 -10.12 17.85
#